data_AF-A0A7W8GF99-F1
#
_entry.id   AF-A0A7W8GF99-F1
#
_cell.length_a   1.000
_cell.length_b   1.000
_cell.length_c   1.000
_cell.angle_alpha   90.00
_cell.angle_beta   90.00
_cell.angle_gamma   90.00
#
_symmetry.space_group_name_H-M   'P 1'
#
loop_
_entity.id
_entity.type
_entity.pdbx_description
1 polymer ?
#
loop_
_entity_poly.entity_id
_entity_poly.type
_entity_poly.pdbx_seq_one_letter_code
_entity_poly.pdbx_strand_id
1 'polypeptide(L)'
;MSFDFAQAIKTRPRGDLTAQLIEAYGNPKGPGCIERGGGVFEPSPAWIRDHIVDIQVKDLPGFPPYPGKTVTRIRVHRRIEGVVRATFDELERRGLSGKLRTFDGALHGRHMGHDVRRPLSTHAFGIALDFDAQWNGYGVPLSRMEINREVVRCFEECGWHWGGRWTDPYEDGMHVQWTDPLERVAVPEWQDALAGGRPAPVVPPPPKPVFLIPDGKGHWMDIAGQKTEGLHLRVVNATDPYRIWGR
;
A
#
# COMPACT_ATOMS: atom_id res chain seq x y z
N MET A 1 -10.00 -17.11 12.44
CA MET A 1 -10.02 -16.01 13.43
C MET A 1 -9.66 -14.74 12.68
N SER A 2 -10.37 -13.64 12.88
CA SER A 2 -10.00 -12.35 12.28
C SER A 2 -8.67 -11.87 12.89
N PHE A 3 -7.82 -11.22 12.09
CA PHE A 3 -6.58 -10.62 12.58
C PHE A 3 -6.88 -9.51 13.60
N ASP A 4 -6.09 -9.43 14.67
CA ASP A 4 -6.25 -8.42 15.72
C ASP A 4 -5.41 -7.17 15.41
N PHE A 5 -6.00 -6.25 14.65
CA PHE A 5 -5.37 -4.96 14.35
C PHE A 5 -5.12 -4.12 15.60
N ALA A 6 -5.97 -4.20 16.63
CA ALA A 6 -5.81 -3.44 17.85
C ALA A 6 -4.52 -3.82 18.58
N GLN A 7 -4.28 -5.12 18.73
CA GLN A 7 -3.05 -5.62 19.34
C GLN A 7 -1.82 -5.37 18.46
N ALA A 8 -1.93 -5.53 17.15
CA ALA A 8 -0.84 -5.26 16.21
C ALA A 8 -0.40 -3.78 16.27
N ILE A 9 -1.35 -2.86 16.20
CA ILE A 9 -1.11 -1.41 16.27
C ILE A 9 -0.56 -1.03 17.65
N LYS A 10 -1.15 -1.54 18.74
CA LYS A 10 -0.67 -1.29 20.11
C LYS A 10 0.78 -1.71 20.32
N THR A 11 1.24 -2.74 19.61
CA THR A 11 2.61 -3.28 19.71
C THR A 11 3.51 -2.86 18.56
N ARG A 12 3.05 -1.98 17.66
CA ARG A 12 3.86 -1.37 16.62
C ARG A 12 5.00 -0.58 17.27
N PRO A 13 6.26 -0.83 16.87
CA PRO A 13 7.40 -0.08 17.39
C PRO A 13 7.28 1.42 17.13
N ARG A 14 7.87 2.21 18.03
CA ARG A 14 7.85 3.67 17.94
C ARG A 14 9.09 4.21 17.24
N GLY A 15 8.90 5.22 16.39
CA GLY A 15 9.97 6.03 15.81
C GLY A 15 10.73 5.37 14.66
N ASP A 16 11.61 6.15 14.04
CA ASP A 16 12.43 5.78 12.88
C ASP A 16 13.94 5.83 13.18
N LEU A 17 14.31 6.13 14.42
CA LEU A 17 15.71 6.14 14.84
C LEU A 17 16.28 4.73 14.73
N THR A 18 17.46 4.61 14.14
CA THR A 18 18.11 3.31 13.92
C THR A 18 18.26 2.51 15.21
N ALA A 19 18.57 3.14 16.35
CA ALA A 19 18.65 2.45 17.64
C ALA A 19 17.30 1.83 18.07
N GLN A 20 16.19 2.56 17.93
CA GLN A 20 14.85 2.07 18.27
C GLN A 20 14.42 0.92 17.34
N LEU A 21 14.72 1.04 16.04
CA LEU A 21 14.45 -0.01 15.07
C LEU A 21 15.30 -1.27 15.35
N ILE A 22 16.58 -1.10 15.72
CA ILE A 22 17.44 -2.22 16.12
C ILE A 22 16.91 -2.91 17.39
N GLU A 23 16.46 -2.16 18.38
CA GLU A 23 15.85 -2.73 19.59
C GLU A 23 14.60 -3.53 19.26
N ALA A 24 13.76 -3.02 18.35
CA ALA A 24 12.49 -3.65 18.01
C ALA A 24 12.61 -4.84 17.03
N TYR A 25 13.55 -4.78 16.08
CA TYR A 25 13.61 -5.69 14.94
C TYR A 25 14.95 -6.45 14.83
N GLY A 26 15.88 -6.22 15.76
CA GLY A 26 17.23 -6.73 15.69
C GLY A 26 18.12 -5.93 14.74
N ASN A 27 19.43 -6.16 14.80
CA ASN A 27 20.40 -5.44 13.99
C ASN A 27 20.67 -6.15 12.64
N PRO A 28 20.18 -5.62 11.50
CA PRO A 28 20.48 -6.20 10.18
C PRO A 28 21.95 -6.06 9.80
N LYS A 29 22.70 -5.12 10.40
CA LYS A 29 24.17 -5.01 10.27
C LYS A 29 24.92 -5.80 11.35
N GLY A 30 24.29 -6.84 11.93
CA GLY A 30 24.92 -7.72 12.90
C GLY A 30 26.08 -8.55 12.31
N PRO A 31 26.64 -9.50 13.09
CA PRO A 31 27.77 -10.32 12.66
C PRO A 31 27.57 -10.96 11.28
N GLY A 32 28.58 -10.85 10.41
CA GLY A 32 28.56 -11.42 9.07
C GLY A 32 27.81 -10.60 8.01
N CYS A 33 27.35 -9.38 8.32
CA CYS A 33 26.87 -8.46 7.28
C CYS A 33 28.01 -8.09 6.31
N ILE A 34 27.67 -7.83 5.05
CA ILE A 34 28.65 -7.52 3.99
C ILE A 34 28.31 -6.15 3.39
N GLU A 35 29.19 -5.17 3.56
CA GLU A 35 29.06 -3.88 2.87
C GLU A 35 29.27 -4.06 1.36
N ARG A 36 28.37 -3.51 0.56
CA ARG A 36 28.46 -3.53 -0.92
C ARG A 36 28.88 -2.17 -1.51
N GLY A 37 29.08 -1.17 -0.65
CA GLY A 37 29.40 0.20 -1.05
C GLY A 37 28.14 1.02 -1.41
N GLY A 38 28.29 2.34 -1.54
CA GLY A 38 27.16 3.24 -1.89
C GLY A 38 25.98 3.16 -0.92
N GLY A 39 26.26 2.96 0.38
CA GLY A 39 25.22 2.80 1.41
C GLY A 39 24.40 1.51 1.30
N VAL A 40 24.77 0.56 0.45
CA VAL A 40 24.11 -0.75 0.32
C VAL A 40 24.92 -1.83 1.04
N PHE A 41 24.23 -2.79 1.64
CA PHE A 41 24.82 -3.93 2.31
C PHE A 41 23.92 -5.17 2.23
N GLU A 42 24.53 -6.34 2.38
CA GLU A 42 23.80 -7.58 2.63
C GLU A 42 23.61 -7.75 4.13
N PRO A 43 22.34 -7.90 4.61
CA PRO A 43 22.09 -8.09 6.02
C PRO A 43 22.75 -9.35 6.57
N SER A 44 23.04 -9.34 7.87
CA SER A 44 23.60 -10.49 8.60
C SER A 44 22.80 -11.77 8.30
N PRO A 45 23.46 -12.85 7.85
CA PRO A 45 22.78 -14.12 7.56
C PRO A 45 22.04 -14.69 8.77
N ALA A 46 22.59 -14.48 9.98
CA ALA A 46 21.93 -14.89 11.21
C ALA A 46 20.64 -14.10 11.44
N TRP A 47 20.72 -12.78 11.30
CA TRP A 47 19.54 -11.92 11.42
C TRP A 47 18.46 -12.28 10.38
N ILE A 48 18.84 -12.51 9.12
CA ILE A 48 17.89 -12.96 8.08
C ILE A 48 17.15 -14.22 8.50
N ARG A 49 17.89 -15.26 8.93
CA ARG A 49 17.30 -16.54 9.34
C ARG A 49 16.35 -16.39 10.52
N ASP A 50 16.69 -15.54 11.49
CA ASP A 50 15.97 -15.45 12.75
C ASP A 50 14.76 -14.49 12.66
N HIS A 51 14.79 -13.53 11.72
CA HIS A 51 13.82 -12.42 11.67
C HIS A 51 13.03 -12.31 10.38
N ILE A 52 13.51 -12.83 9.23
CA ILE A 52 12.85 -12.65 7.94
C ILE A 52 12.06 -13.89 7.55
N VAL A 53 10.87 -13.68 7.00
CA VAL A 53 9.99 -14.72 6.46
C VAL A 53 9.60 -14.41 5.02
N ASP A 54 9.27 -15.47 4.28
CA ASP A 54 8.73 -15.39 2.93
C ASP A 54 7.20 -15.45 2.97
N ILE A 55 6.52 -14.41 2.51
CA ILE A 55 5.08 -14.45 2.22
C ILE A 55 4.90 -14.81 0.76
N GLN A 56 4.14 -15.85 0.46
CA GLN A 56 3.85 -16.21 -0.93
C GLN A 56 2.86 -15.19 -1.52
N VAL A 57 3.17 -14.67 -2.71
CA VAL A 57 2.33 -13.67 -3.40
C VAL A 57 0.92 -14.21 -3.66
N LYS A 58 0.77 -15.52 -3.91
CA LYS A 58 -0.54 -16.16 -4.10
C LYS A 58 -1.45 -16.08 -2.86
N ASP A 59 -0.89 -15.81 -1.68
CA ASP A 59 -1.64 -15.65 -0.44
C ASP A 59 -1.98 -14.17 -0.16
N LEU A 60 -1.69 -13.25 -1.09
CA LEU A 60 -1.97 -11.82 -0.99
C LEU A 60 -2.95 -11.42 -2.11
N PRO A 61 -4.25 -11.27 -1.80
CA PRO A 61 -5.26 -10.96 -2.81
C PRO A 61 -4.97 -9.68 -3.61
N GLY A 62 -4.95 -9.80 -4.94
CA GLY A 62 -4.73 -8.66 -5.83
C GLY A 62 -3.35 -8.00 -5.71
N PHE A 63 -2.34 -8.74 -5.25
CA PHE A 63 -0.96 -8.27 -5.16
C PHE A 63 -0.44 -7.83 -6.55
N PRO A 64 0.17 -6.63 -6.67
CA PRO A 64 0.57 -6.10 -7.96
C PRO A 64 1.80 -6.83 -8.54
N PRO A 65 1.96 -6.84 -9.86
CA PRO A 65 3.14 -7.41 -10.50
C PRO A 65 4.42 -6.61 -10.14
N TYR A 66 5.57 -7.24 -10.32
CA TYR A 66 6.86 -6.57 -10.26
C TYR A 66 7.41 -6.37 -11.68
N PRO A 67 7.87 -5.16 -12.08
CA PRO A 67 8.38 -4.92 -13.43
C PRO A 67 9.57 -5.82 -13.80
N GLY A 68 9.49 -6.48 -14.96
CA GLY A 68 10.61 -7.23 -15.56
C GLY A 68 10.94 -8.60 -14.94
N LYS A 69 10.25 -9.03 -13.87
CA LYS A 69 10.40 -10.39 -13.32
C LYS A 69 9.15 -10.84 -12.59
N THR A 70 8.87 -12.14 -12.64
CA THR A 70 7.83 -12.75 -11.80
C THR A 70 8.32 -12.85 -10.36
N VAL A 71 7.60 -12.21 -9.44
CA VAL A 71 7.80 -12.34 -7.99
C VAL A 71 6.78 -13.34 -7.46
N THR A 72 7.25 -14.44 -6.88
CA THR A 72 6.40 -15.48 -6.27
C THR A 72 6.25 -15.32 -4.77
N ARG A 73 7.12 -14.51 -4.15
CA ARG A 73 7.17 -14.25 -2.71
C ARG A 73 7.82 -12.92 -2.39
N ILE A 74 7.43 -12.33 -1.27
CA ILE A 74 8.08 -11.15 -0.69
C ILE A 74 8.76 -11.52 0.63
N ARG A 75 9.90 -10.89 0.91
CA ARG A 75 10.63 -11.04 2.16
C ARG A 75 10.33 -9.86 3.08
N VAL A 76 9.82 -10.17 4.26
CA VAL A 76 9.47 -9.18 5.29
C VAL A 76 9.89 -9.67 6.67
N HIS A 77 9.93 -8.77 7.65
CA HIS A 77 10.17 -9.13 9.03
C HIS A 77 9.00 -9.96 9.58
N ARG A 78 9.28 -11.03 10.33
CA ARG A 78 8.28 -11.95 10.87
C ARG A 78 7.18 -11.26 11.70
N ARG A 79 7.56 -10.18 12.39
CA ARG A 79 6.63 -9.37 13.21
C ARG A 79 5.54 -8.69 12.37
N ILE A 80 5.77 -8.47 11.08
CA ILE A 80 4.81 -7.79 10.21
C ILE A 80 4.08 -8.75 9.27
N GLU A 81 4.40 -10.05 9.27
CA GLU A 81 3.76 -11.01 8.37
C GLU A 81 2.24 -11.00 8.49
N GLY A 82 1.75 -11.08 9.74
CA GLY A 82 0.31 -11.12 10.01
C GLY A 82 -0.40 -9.86 9.51
N VAL A 83 0.18 -8.67 9.75
CA VAL A 83 -0.46 -7.41 9.33
C VAL A 83 -0.37 -7.19 7.83
N VAL A 84 0.68 -7.65 7.15
CA VAL A 84 0.73 -7.62 5.69
C VAL A 84 -0.43 -8.43 5.11
N ARG A 85 -0.58 -9.70 5.52
CA ARG A 85 -1.68 -10.56 5.03
C ARG A 85 -3.04 -9.93 5.31
N ALA A 86 -3.26 -9.48 6.55
CA ALA A 86 -4.52 -8.87 6.95
C ALA A 86 -4.84 -7.57 6.21
N THR A 87 -3.84 -6.74 5.87
CA THR A 87 -4.06 -5.53 5.07
C THR A 87 -4.47 -5.87 3.64
N PHE A 88 -3.90 -6.91 3.01
CA PHE A 88 -4.32 -7.35 1.67
C PHE A 88 -5.72 -7.99 1.68
N ASP A 89 -6.06 -8.76 2.72
CA ASP A 89 -7.43 -9.26 2.92
C ASP A 89 -8.43 -8.10 3.08
N GLU A 90 -8.04 -7.03 3.78
CA GLU A 90 -8.87 -5.84 3.96
C GLU A 90 -9.06 -5.05 2.66
N LEU A 91 -8.02 -4.98 1.81
CA LEU A 91 -8.14 -4.42 0.46
C LEU A 91 -9.15 -5.23 -0.38
N GLU A 92 -9.09 -6.56 -0.33
CA GLU A 92 -10.05 -7.43 -1.02
C GLU A 92 -11.47 -7.23 -0.50
N ARG A 93 -11.64 -7.23 0.83
CA ARG A 93 -12.93 -6.99 1.48
C ARG A 93 -13.57 -5.66 1.05
N ARG A 94 -12.76 -4.65 0.75
CA ARG A 94 -13.20 -3.32 0.29
C ARG A 94 -13.31 -3.20 -1.24
N GLY A 95 -13.04 -4.25 -2.01
CA GLY A 95 -13.03 -4.19 -3.47
C GLY A 95 -11.88 -3.36 -4.06
N LEU A 96 -10.78 -3.22 -3.31
CA LEU A 96 -9.58 -2.47 -3.69
C LEU A 96 -8.45 -3.36 -4.25
N SER A 97 -8.66 -4.67 -4.35
CA SER A 97 -7.71 -5.59 -5.00
C SER A 97 -7.38 -5.14 -6.42
N GLY A 98 -6.10 -5.22 -6.79
CA GLY A 98 -5.62 -4.85 -8.13
C GLY A 98 -5.60 -3.35 -8.43
N LYS A 99 -5.80 -2.49 -7.41
CA LYS A 99 -5.69 -1.02 -7.57
C LYS A 99 -4.24 -0.51 -7.50
N LEU A 100 -3.31 -1.32 -7.03
CA LEU A 100 -1.87 -1.08 -7.13
C LEU A 100 -1.39 -1.60 -8.49
N ARG A 101 -0.52 -0.85 -9.17
CA ARG A 101 0.03 -1.15 -10.49
C ARG A 101 1.31 -1.97 -10.40
N THR A 102 2.20 -1.59 -9.49
CA THR A 102 3.50 -2.25 -9.32
C THR A 102 3.84 -2.48 -7.86
N PHE A 103 4.49 -3.61 -7.58
CA PHE A 103 5.31 -3.79 -6.39
C PHE A 103 6.75 -3.43 -6.73
N ASP A 104 7.39 -2.63 -5.88
CA ASP A 104 8.71 -2.05 -6.17
C ASP A 104 9.78 -2.39 -5.13
N GLY A 105 9.39 -2.92 -3.96
CA GLY A 105 10.38 -3.37 -2.97
C GLY A 105 9.81 -3.73 -1.60
N ALA A 106 10.54 -4.58 -0.87
CA ALA A 106 10.30 -4.90 0.55
C ALA A 106 11.64 -4.91 1.30
N LEU A 107 12.20 -6.07 1.65
CA LEU A 107 13.54 -6.15 2.24
C LEU A 107 14.65 -5.68 1.27
N HIS A 108 15.38 -4.63 1.66
CA HIS A 108 16.58 -4.14 0.96
C HIS A 108 17.57 -3.53 1.96
N GLY A 109 18.74 -4.14 2.14
CA GLY A 109 19.79 -3.66 3.04
C GLY A 109 20.44 -2.37 2.52
N ARG A 110 19.93 -1.22 2.93
CA ARG A 110 20.48 0.09 2.56
C ARG A 110 20.33 1.14 3.65
N HIS A 111 21.21 2.12 3.62
CA HIS A 111 20.99 3.41 4.26
C HIS A 111 20.00 4.25 3.44
N MET A 112 19.32 5.19 4.09
CA MET A 112 18.41 6.11 3.41
C MET A 112 19.13 6.85 2.28
N GLY A 113 18.49 6.95 1.11
CA GLY A 113 19.06 7.62 -0.07
C GLY A 113 20.38 7.05 -0.57
N HIS A 114 20.74 5.80 -0.21
CA HIS A 114 22.01 5.19 -0.61
C HIS A 114 23.25 5.95 -0.08
N ASP A 115 23.13 6.60 1.09
CA ASP A 115 24.21 7.36 1.73
C ASP A 115 24.56 6.75 3.10
N VAL A 116 25.77 6.22 3.24
CA VAL A 116 26.27 5.58 4.48
C VAL A 116 26.24 6.51 5.70
N ARG A 117 26.22 7.83 5.50
CA ARG A 117 26.14 8.84 6.56
C ARG A 117 24.74 9.00 7.13
N ARG A 118 23.71 8.52 6.40
CA ARG A 118 22.32 8.58 6.84
C ARG A 118 21.95 7.34 7.67
N PRO A 119 20.90 7.41 8.51
CA PRO A 119 20.38 6.25 9.21
C PRO A 119 19.96 5.12 8.25
N LEU A 120 19.79 3.92 8.80
CA LEU A 120 19.27 2.78 8.06
C LEU A 120 17.85 3.05 7.55
N SER A 121 17.57 2.64 6.31
CA SER A 121 16.21 2.66 5.78
C SER A 121 15.36 1.59 6.48
N THR A 122 14.06 1.82 6.63
CA THR A 122 13.11 0.82 7.13
C THR A 122 13.04 -0.43 6.23
N HIS A 123 13.38 -0.32 4.94
CA HIS A 123 13.59 -1.49 4.07
C HIS A 123 14.71 -2.42 4.58
N ALA A 124 15.73 -1.91 5.25
CA ALA A 124 16.83 -2.72 5.78
C ALA A 124 16.37 -3.66 6.90
N PHE A 125 15.28 -3.31 7.57
CA PHE A 125 14.64 -4.11 8.62
C PHE A 125 13.51 -5.01 8.06
N GLY A 126 13.18 -4.90 6.77
CA GLY A 126 12.09 -5.67 6.15
C GLY A 126 10.70 -5.28 6.66
N ILE A 127 10.50 -4.02 7.05
CA ILE A 127 9.24 -3.51 7.63
C ILE A 127 8.55 -2.47 6.75
N ALA A 128 9.01 -2.33 5.50
CA ALA A 128 8.48 -1.39 4.52
C ALA A 128 8.13 -2.09 3.21
N LEU A 129 7.18 -1.52 2.48
CA LEU A 129 6.75 -1.96 1.15
C LEU A 129 6.64 -0.75 0.23
N ASP A 130 7.15 -0.89 -0.99
CA ASP A 130 7.02 0.12 -2.05
C ASP A 130 6.05 -0.35 -3.13
N PHE A 131 5.19 0.56 -3.57
CA PHE A 131 4.26 0.36 -4.67
C PHE A 131 4.17 1.56 -5.61
N ASP A 132 3.88 1.33 -6.88
CA ASP A 132 3.70 2.37 -7.90
C ASP A 132 4.87 3.38 -7.96
N ALA A 133 6.12 2.93 -7.75
CA ALA A 133 7.30 3.79 -7.60
C ALA A 133 7.51 4.74 -8.79
N GLN A 134 7.20 4.28 -10.00
CA GLN A 134 7.33 5.07 -11.22
C GLN A 134 6.55 6.41 -11.16
N TRP A 135 5.44 6.46 -10.42
CA TRP A 135 4.56 7.64 -10.34
C TRP A 135 4.58 8.34 -8.97
N ASN A 136 5.18 7.69 -7.97
CA ASN A 136 5.06 8.13 -6.57
C ASN A 136 6.40 8.09 -5.83
N GLY A 137 7.51 7.99 -6.54
CA GLY A 137 8.84 7.92 -5.94
C GLY A 137 9.17 9.14 -5.08
N TYR A 138 10.24 8.98 -4.32
CA TYR A 138 10.79 10.00 -3.43
C TYR A 138 10.91 11.40 -4.09
N GLY A 139 10.43 12.42 -3.40
CA GLY A 139 10.41 13.83 -3.83
C GLY A 139 9.30 14.17 -4.82
N VAL A 140 8.40 13.24 -5.17
CA VAL A 140 7.19 13.58 -5.93
C VAL A 140 6.19 14.24 -4.97
N PRO A 141 5.76 15.49 -5.20
CA PRO A 141 4.85 16.16 -4.29
C PRO A 141 3.47 15.48 -4.27
N LEU A 142 2.78 15.56 -3.12
CA LEU A 142 1.48 14.92 -2.89
C LEU A 142 0.44 15.23 -3.98
N SER A 143 0.45 16.45 -4.53
CA SER A 143 -0.46 16.90 -5.59
C SER A 143 -0.24 16.20 -6.95
N ARG A 144 0.92 15.56 -7.16
CA ARG A 144 1.27 14.84 -8.38
C ARG A 144 1.31 13.32 -8.22
N MET A 145 1.24 12.82 -6.99
CA MET A 145 1.22 11.38 -6.72
C MET A 145 -0.07 10.75 -7.25
N GLU A 146 0.08 9.66 -8.00
CA GLU A 146 -1.02 8.93 -8.65
C GLU A 146 -1.46 7.66 -7.91
N ILE A 147 -0.79 7.28 -6.80
CA ILE A 147 -1.18 6.09 -6.03
C ILE A 147 -2.64 6.22 -5.54
N ASN A 148 -3.38 5.11 -5.63
CA ASN A 148 -4.80 5.09 -5.29
C ASN A 148 -5.03 5.49 -3.82
N ARG A 149 -5.77 6.58 -3.59
CA ARG A 149 -5.98 7.15 -2.24
C ARG A 149 -6.84 6.28 -1.32
N GLU A 150 -7.74 5.48 -1.86
CA GLU A 150 -8.52 4.52 -1.05
C GLU A 150 -7.65 3.35 -0.58
N VAL A 151 -6.69 2.91 -1.40
CA VAL A 151 -5.67 1.94 -0.98
C VAL A 151 -4.82 2.53 0.14
N VAL A 152 -4.27 3.74 -0.05
CA VAL A 152 -3.48 4.43 0.98
C VAL A 152 -4.25 4.56 2.30
N ARG A 153 -5.51 5.01 2.23
CA ARG A 153 -6.38 5.08 3.41
C ARG A 153 -6.55 3.73 4.10
N CYS A 154 -6.77 2.66 3.33
CA CYS A 154 -6.87 1.30 3.89
C CYS A 154 -5.59 0.89 4.62
N PHE A 155 -4.42 1.17 4.06
CA PHE A 155 -3.13 0.96 4.73
C PHE A 155 -3.03 1.77 6.03
N GLU A 156 -3.34 3.07 6.01
CA GLU A 156 -3.31 3.95 7.20
C GLU A 156 -4.27 3.47 8.30
N GLU A 157 -5.48 3.04 7.95
CA GLU A 157 -6.45 2.49 8.90
C GLU A 157 -6.00 1.14 9.50
N CYS A 158 -5.29 0.32 8.71
CA CYS A 158 -4.64 -0.92 9.17
C CYS A 158 -3.42 -0.68 10.07
N GLY A 159 -2.96 0.57 10.17
CA GLY A 159 -1.81 0.95 11.00
C GLY A 159 -0.48 1.06 10.26
N TRP A 160 -0.49 1.13 8.94
CA TRP A 160 0.72 1.50 8.22
C TRP A 160 0.90 3.02 8.25
N HIS A 161 2.14 3.48 8.26
CA HIS A 161 2.44 4.88 8.03
C HIS A 161 2.86 5.06 6.56
N TRP A 162 2.23 6.01 5.86
CA TRP A 162 2.48 6.27 4.45
C TRP A 162 3.45 7.45 4.26
N GLY A 163 4.50 7.24 3.48
CA GLY A 163 5.57 8.23 3.25
C GLY A 163 5.14 9.45 2.45
N GLY A 164 4.00 9.40 1.76
CA GLY A 164 3.45 10.58 1.09
C GLY A 164 2.91 11.65 2.03
N ARG A 165 2.91 11.40 3.36
CA ARG A 165 2.61 12.40 4.39
C ARG A 165 3.84 13.21 4.83
N TRP A 166 5.05 12.83 4.41
CA TRP A 166 6.26 13.55 4.78
C TRP A 166 6.27 14.95 4.14
N THR A 167 7.19 15.81 4.59
CA THR A 167 7.23 17.20 4.14
C THR A 167 8.22 17.37 3.00
N ASP A 168 7.89 18.25 2.05
CA ASP A 168 8.78 18.69 0.97
C ASP A 168 10.21 18.97 1.47
N PRO A 169 11.25 18.45 0.77
CA PRO A 169 11.22 17.69 -0.50
C PRO A 169 11.28 16.16 -0.30
N TYR A 170 10.80 15.65 0.84
CA TYR A 170 11.06 14.28 1.28
C TYR A 170 9.86 13.35 1.16
N GLU A 171 8.77 13.76 0.51
CA GLU A 171 7.61 12.90 0.29
C GLU A 171 7.98 11.60 -0.41
N ASP A 172 7.43 10.48 0.04
CA ASP A 172 7.70 9.18 -0.55
C ASP A 172 6.38 8.42 -0.74
N GLY A 173 5.69 8.71 -1.84
CA GLY A 173 4.33 8.23 -2.08
C GLY A 173 4.24 6.74 -2.40
N MET A 174 5.34 6.11 -2.76
CA MET A 174 5.41 4.66 -2.97
C MET A 174 5.49 3.88 -1.65
N HIS A 175 6.00 4.53 -0.60
CA HIS A 175 6.50 3.87 0.60
C HIS A 175 5.44 3.78 1.70
N VAL A 176 5.23 2.59 2.24
CA VAL A 176 4.53 2.36 3.51
C VAL A 176 5.44 1.62 4.50
N GLN A 177 5.37 1.96 5.78
CA GLN A 177 6.17 1.32 6.83
C GLN A 177 5.40 0.97 8.08
N TRP A 178 5.85 -0.08 8.76
CA TRP A 178 5.33 -0.53 10.05
C TRP A 178 6.17 -0.01 11.22
N THR A 179 6.00 1.28 11.52
CA THR A 179 6.46 1.94 12.73
C THR A 179 5.54 3.13 13.01
N ASP A 180 5.56 3.68 14.22
CA ASP A 180 4.78 4.88 14.51
C ASP A 180 5.11 6.03 13.55
N PRO A 181 4.12 6.90 13.27
CA PRO A 181 4.36 8.13 12.54
C PRO A 181 5.51 8.93 13.14
N LEU A 182 6.26 9.61 12.27
CA LEU A 182 7.30 10.52 12.72
C LEU A 182 6.68 11.66 13.54
N GLU A 183 7.35 12.08 14.62
CA GLU A 183 6.81 13.01 15.63
C GLU A 183 6.23 14.33 15.06
N ARG A 184 6.67 14.73 13.85
CA ARG A 184 6.25 15.99 13.18
C ARG A 184 5.42 15.77 11.92
N VAL A 185 5.07 14.53 11.60
CA VAL A 185 4.25 14.22 10.44
C VAL A 185 2.79 14.24 10.85
N ALA A 186 2.01 15.12 10.22
CA ALA A 186 0.57 15.15 10.42
C ALA A 186 -0.05 13.84 9.88
N VAL A 187 -0.80 13.16 10.73
CA VAL A 187 -1.55 11.96 10.36
C VAL A 187 -3.03 12.27 10.27
N PRO A 188 -3.76 11.61 9.35
CA PRO A 188 -5.19 11.79 9.24
C PRO A 188 -5.94 11.19 10.44
N GLU A 189 -7.18 11.65 10.67
CA GLU A 189 -8.04 11.16 11.76
C GLU A 189 -8.34 9.66 11.71
N TRP A 190 -8.21 9.04 10.52
CA TRP A 190 -8.45 7.61 10.32
C TRP A 190 -7.20 6.75 10.49
N GLN A 191 -6.03 7.35 10.76
CA GLN A 191 -4.83 6.58 11.11
C GLN A 191 -5.18 5.62 12.25
N ASP A 192 -4.81 4.35 12.09
CA ASP A 192 -5.03 3.29 13.09
C ASP A 192 -6.51 2.96 13.39
N ALA A 193 -7.47 3.38 12.55
CA ALA A 193 -8.90 3.20 12.82
C ALA A 193 -9.34 1.74 13.07
N LEU A 194 -8.66 0.76 12.48
CA LEU A 194 -8.97 -0.67 12.71
C LEU A 194 -8.62 -1.13 14.14
N ALA A 195 -7.80 -0.39 14.89
CA ALA A 195 -7.62 -0.65 16.32
C ALA A 195 -8.90 -0.44 17.14
N GLY A 196 -9.80 0.43 16.67
CA GLY A 196 -11.08 0.72 17.33
C GLY A 196 -12.20 -0.27 17.00
N GLY A 197 -11.93 -1.32 16.22
CA GLY A 197 -12.93 -2.31 15.79
C GLY A 197 -14.00 -1.77 14.84
N ARG A 198 -13.83 -0.55 14.31
CA ARG A 198 -14.69 0.01 13.27
C ARG A 198 -14.00 -0.15 11.91
N PRO A 199 -14.30 -1.21 11.14
CA PRO A 199 -13.93 -1.21 9.73
C PRO A 199 -14.54 0.01 9.06
N ALA A 200 -13.80 0.66 8.15
CA ALA A 200 -14.38 1.68 7.31
C ALA A 200 -15.64 1.13 6.62
N PRO A 201 -16.65 1.98 6.35
CA PRO A 201 -17.81 1.58 5.57
C PRO A 201 -17.33 0.86 4.32
N VAL A 202 -17.89 -0.32 4.04
CA VAL A 202 -17.67 -0.99 2.76
C VAL A 202 -18.12 0.00 1.69
N VAL A 203 -17.18 0.56 0.92
CA VAL A 203 -17.54 1.27 -0.29
C VAL A 203 -18.18 0.21 -1.18
N PRO A 204 -19.48 0.31 -1.49
CA PRO A 204 -20.09 -0.67 -2.38
C PRO A 204 -19.30 -0.64 -3.69
N PRO A 205 -19.01 -1.81 -4.30
CA PRO A 205 -18.38 -1.83 -5.60
C PRO A 205 -19.18 -0.91 -6.53
N PRO A 206 -18.53 -0.10 -7.37
CA PRO A 206 -19.26 0.76 -8.30
C PRO A 206 -20.26 -0.12 -9.06
N PRO A 207 -21.52 0.32 -9.21
CA PRO A 207 -22.51 -0.47 -9.91
C PRO A 207 -21.96 -0.83 -11.29
N LYS A 208 -22.09 -2.10 -11.68
CA LYS A 208 -21.63 -2.55 -12.99
C LYS A 208 -22.27 -1.64 -14.05
N PRO A 209 -21.49 -1.05 -14.98
CA PRO A 209 -22.07 -0.23 -16.03
C PRO A 209 -23.08 -1.07 -16.82
N VAL A 210 -24.29 -0.55 -16.96
CA VAL A 210 -25.33 -1.17 -17.77
C VAL A 210 -25.16 -0.68 -19.20
N PHE A 211 -25.09 -1.62 -20.15
CA PHE A 211 -25.12 -1.26 -21.56
C PHE A 211 -26.53 -0.82 -21.95
N LEU A 212 -26.63 0.39 -22.46
CA LEU A 212 -27.88 0.98 -22.91
C LEU A 212 -27.89 1.11 -24.43
N ILE A 213 -29.04 0.80 -25.03
CA ILE A 213 -29.30 0.93 -26.46
C ILE A 213 -30.35 2.04 -26.64
N PRO A 214 -30.19 2.94 -27.62
CA PRO A 214 -31.23 3.91 -27.96
C PRO A 214 -32.52 3.20 -28.40
N ASP A 215 -33.67 3.62 -27.90
CA ASP A 215 -34.98 3.05 -28.29
C ASP A 215 -35.54 3.64 -29.60
N GLY A 216 -34.81 4.55 -30.23
CA GLY A 216 -35.24 5.28 -31.44
C GLY A 216 -36.23 6.42 -31.19
N LYS A 217 -36.66 6.65 -29.95
CA LYS A 217 -37.62 7.70 -29.55
C LYS A 217 -37.01 8.74 -28.59
N GLY A 218 -35.69 8.70 -28.42
CA GLY A 218 -34.96 9.60 -27.52
C GLY A 218 -34.86 9.09 -26.09
N HIS A 219 -35.18 7.81 -25.84
CA HIS A 219 -34.98 7.15 -24.56
C HIS A 219 -33.94 6.03 -24.67
N TRP A 220 -33.65 5.42 -23.52
CA TRP A 220 -32.67 4.35 -23.38
C TRP A 220 -33.33 3.08 -22.83
N MET A 221 -32.87 1.93 -23.33
CA MET A 221 -33.27 0.60 -22.86
C MET A 221 -32.01 -0.20 -22.54
N ASP A 222 -32.09 -1.11 -21.57
CA ASP A 222 -31.00 -2.07 -21.36
C ASP A 222 -30.96 -3.14 -22.46
N ILE A 223 -29.89 -3.95 -22.45
CA ILE A 223 -29.72 -5.06 -23.42
C ILE A 223 -30.81 -6.14 -23.34
N ALA A 224 -31.59 -6.18 -22.25
CA ALA A 224 -32.72 -7.09 -22.08
C ALA A 224 -34.04 -6.48 -22.59
N GLY A 225 -34.01 -5.24 -23.10
CA GLY A 225 -35.18 -4.53 -23.60
C GLY A 225 -36.05 -3.94 -22.51
N GLN A 226 -35.55 -3.78 -21.28
CA GLN A 226 -36.27 -3.05 -20.23
C GLN A 226 -35.98 -1.55 -20.34
N LYS A 227 -37.05 -0.76 -20.27
CA LYS A 227 -36.94 0.70 -20.26
C LYS A 227 -36.34 1.18 -18.95
N THR A 228 -35.40 2.11 -19.02
CA THR A 228 -34.75 2.70 -17.83
C THR A 228 -35.41 4.02 -17.41
N GLU A 229 -36.74 4.07 -17.40
CA GLU A 229 -37.49 5.27 -17.00
C GLU A 229 -37.34 5.51 -15.47
N GLY A 230 -37.02 6.74 -15.07
CA GLY A 230 -36.93 7.14 -13.65
C GLY A 230 -35.55 7.03 -13.00
N LEU A 231 -34.51 6.63 -13.72
CA LEU A 231 -33.14 6.57 -13.22
C LEU A 231 -32.37 7.85 -13.60
N HIS A 232 -31.72 8.49 -12.63
CA HIS A 232 -30.72 9.53 -12.90
C HIS A 232 -29.45 8.87 -13.46
N LEU A 233 -29.38 8.74 -14.77
CA LEU A 233 -28.29 8.08 -15.47
C LEU A 233 -27.38 9.09 -16.16
N ARG A 234 -26.08 8.92 -15.96
CA ARG A 234 -25.06 9.54 -16.80
C ARG A 234 -24.71 8.55 -17.91
N VAL A 235 -25.24 8.77 -19.12
CA VAL A 235 -24.98 7.90 -20.27
C VAL A 235 -23.74 8.42 -20.98
N VAL A 236 -22.71 7.59 -21.06
CA VAL A 236 -21.45 7.90 -21.75
C VAL A 236 -21.40 7.11 -23.05
N ASN A 237 -21.05 7.77 -24.16
CA ASN A 237 -20.88 7.05 -25.41
C ASN A 237 -19.69 6.07 -25.30
N ALA A 238 -19.91 4.81 -25.64
CA ALA A 238 -18.89 3.77 -25.56
C ALA A 238 -17.71 3.98 -26.53
N THR A 239 -17.89 4.76 -27.60
CA THR A 239 -16.89 5.06 -28.64
C THR A 239 -16.33 6.48 -28.57
N ASP A 240 -16.93 7.36 -27.76
CA ASP A 240 -16.48 8.74 -27.53
C ASP A 240 -16.79 9.17 -26.08
N PRO A 241 -15.85 8.95 -25.14
CA PRO A 241 -16.11 9.16 -23.71
C PRO A 241 -16.36 10.62 -23.32
N TYR A 242 -16.12 11.59 -24.23
CA TYR A 242 -16.42 13.01 -24.00
C TYR A 242 -17.87 13.36 -24.36
N ARG A 243 -18.59 12.47 -25.05
CA ARG A 243 -19.98 12.65 -25.40
C ARG A 243 -20.88 12.04 -24.32
N ILE A 244 -21.38 12.91 -23.47
CA ILE A 244 -22.17 12.56 -22.28
C ILE A 244 -23.60 13.07 -22.46
N TRP A 245 -24.57 12.18 -22.26
CA TRP A 245 -25.99 12.54 -22.16
C TRP A 245 -26.44 12.40 -20.70
N GLY A 246 -27.23 13.36 -20.23
CA GLY A 246 -27.79 13.34 -18.88
C GLY A 246 -29.21 13.91 -18.83
N ARG A 247 -30.02 13.37 -17.92
CA ARG A 247 -31.18 14.00 -17.31
C ARG A 247 -31.12 13.81 -15.80
#